data_AF-A0AAV5AU64-F1
#
_entry.id   AF-A0AAV5AU64-F1
#
_cell.length_a   1.000
_cell.length_b   1.000
_cell.length_c   1.000
_cell.angle_alpha   90.00
_cell.angle_beta   90.00
_cell.angle_gamma   90.00
#
_symmetry.space_group_name_H-M   'P 1'
#
loop_
_entity.id
_entity.type
_entity.pdbx_description
1 polymer ?
#
loop_
_entity_poly.entity_id
_entity_poly.type
_entity_poly.pdbx_seq_one_letter_code
_entity_poly.pdbx_strand_id
1 'polypeptide(L)' 'MEVIYMLISISSLVAGVFFFLFIKAVKGGQYEDTHTPSIRMLFEDELVDTSTEEKQCTDT' A
#
# COMPACT_ATOMS: atom_id res chain seq x y z
N MET A 1 -45.10 -5.90 -11.35
CA MET A 1 -44.65 -6.21 -9.98
C MET A 1 -43.52 -7.23 -9.95
N GLU A 2 -43.43 -8.16 -10.90
CA GLU A 2 -42.36 -9.17 -10.98
C GLU A 2 -40.97 -8.59 -11.24
N VAL A 3 -40.88 -7.59 -12.12
CA VAL A 3 -39.61 -6.96 -12.53
C VAL A 3 -38.83 -6.38 -11.34
N ILE A 4 -39.54 -5.85 -10.33
CA ILE A 4 -38.90 -5.28 -9.14
C ILE A 4 -38.15 -6.36 -8.35
N TYR A 5 -38.71 -7.55 -8.21
CA TYR A 5 -38.04 -8.65 -7.52
C TYR A 5 -36.77 -9.12 -8.26
N MET A 6 -36.82 -9.20 -9.60
CA MET A 6 -35.66 -9.53 -10.42
C MET A 6 -34.54 -8.48 -10.27
N LEU A 7 -34.90 -7.19 -10.32
CA LEU A 7 -33.93 -6.10 -10.19
C LEU A 7 -33.27 -6.07 -8.80
N ILE A 8 -34.04 -6.33 -7.74
CA ILE A 8 -33.51 -6.41 -6.37
C ILE A 8 -32.49 -7.55 -6.27
N SER A 9 -32.82 -8.74 -6.78
CA SER A 9 -31.92 -9.90 -6.72
C SER A 9 -30.60 -9.65 -7.47
N ILE A 10 -30.67 -9.11 -8.69
CA ILE A 10 -29.48 -8.81 -9.49
C ILE A 10 -28.64 -7.71 -8.83
N SER A 11 -29.28 -6.64 -8.34
CA SER A 11 -28.59 -5.55 -7.65
C SER A 11 -27.88 -6.03 -6.38
N SER A 12 -28.53 -6.87 -5.56
CA SER A 12 -27.92 -7.41 -4.35
C SER A 12 -26.73 -8.33 -4.66
N LEU A 13 -26.82 -9.14 -5.73
CA LEU A 13 -25.71 -9.99 -6.19
C LEU A 13 -24.49 -9.15 -6.60
N VAL A 14 -24.70 -8.14 -7.45
CA VAL A 14 -23.62 -7.25 -7.90
C VAL A 14 -23.00 -6.50 -6.72
N ALA A 15 -23.83 -5.96 -5.82
CA ALA A 15 -23.37 -5.27 -4.62
C ALA A 15 -22.54 -6.19 -3.71
N GLY A 16 -22.99 -7.44 -3.49
CA GLY A 16 -22.28 -8.42 -2.67
C GLY A 16 -20.93 -8.81 -3.25
N VAL A 17 -20.85 -9.05 -4.56
CA VAL A 17 -19.58 -9.38 -5.25
C VAL A 17 -18.60 -8.21 -5.17
N PHE A 18 -19.06 -7.00 -5.47
CA PHE A 18 -18.22 -5.81 -5.42
C PHE A 18 -17.71 -5.54 -3.99
N PHE A 19 -18.58 -5.69 -2.99
CA PHE A 19 -18.22 -5.54 -1.59
C PHE A 19 -17.18 -6.58 -1.15
N PHE A 20 -17.35 -7.85 -1.52
CA PHE A 20 -16.37 -8.89 -1.19
C PHE A 20 -14.99 -8.61 -1.80
N LEU A 21 -14.95 -8.23 -3.08
CA LEU A 21 -13.71 -7.86 -3.77
C LEU A 21 -13.06 -6.62 -3.13
N PHE A 22 -13.86 -5.62 -2.75
CA PHE A 22 -13.40 -4.42 -2.05
C PHE A 22 -12.70 -4.78 -0.73
N ILE A 23 -13.32 -5.61 0.11
CA ILE A 23 -12.71 -6.06 1.38
C ILE A 23 -11.41 -6.85 1.11
N LYS A 24 -11.39 -7.71 0.09
CA LYS A 24 -10.18 -8.46 -0.28
C LYS A 24 -9.04 -7.54 -0.74
N ALA A 25 -9.36 -6.48 -1.48
CA ALA A 25 -8.39 -5.51 -1.98
C ALA A 25 -7.81 -4.66 -0.83
N VAL A 26 -8.66 -4.15 0.07
CA VAL A 26 -8.23 -3.34 1.23
C VAL A 26 -7.35 -4.15 2.19
N LYS A 27 -7.64 -5.45 2.37
CA LYS A 27 -6.79 -6.35 3.18
C LYS A 27 -5.48 -6.76 2.50
N GLY A 28 -5.28 -6.45 1.22
CA GLY A 28 -4.17 -6.93 0.40
C GLY A 28 -2.78 -6.35 0.70
N GLY A 29 -2.55 -5.75 1.88
CA GLY A 29 -1.20 -5.38 2.31
C GLY A 29 -0.60 -4.13 1.64
N GLN A 30 -1.40 -3.31 0.95
CA GLN A 30 -0.96 -2.00 0.44
C GLN A 30 -0.60 -0.98 1.55
N TYR A 31 -0.77 -1.35 2.82
CA TYR A 31 -0.42 -0.53 4.00
C TYR A 31 0.91 -0.93 4.64
N GLU A 32 1.65 -1.89 4.06
CA GLU A 32 2.94 -2.34 4.59
C GLU A 32 4.06 -1.29 4.39
N ASP A 33 3.83 -0.25 3.56
CA ASP A 33 4.74 0.89 3.41
C ASP A 33 4.57 1.93 4.55
N THR A 34 4.46 1.44 5.79
CA THR A 34 4.33 2.28 7.00
C THR A 34 5.68 2.85 7.45
N HIS A 35 6.79 2.36 6.90
CA HIS A 35 8.14 2.92 7.10
C HIS A 35 8.59 3.61 5.82
N THR A 36 8.17 4.85 5.67
CA THR A 36 8.52 5.71 4.55
C THR A 36 10.04 5.78 4.37
N PRO A 37 10.60 5.38 3.21
CA PRO A 37 12.04 5.46 2.96
C PRO A 37 12.58 6.89 3.08
N SER A 38 11.72 7.89 2.86
CA SER A 38 12.04 9.31 3.02
C SER A 38 12.36 9.72 4.46
N ILE A 39 11.86 9.01 5.47
CA ILE A 39 12.20 9.28 6.89
C ILE A 39 13.63 8.81 7.17
N ARG A 40 14.04 7.69 6.58
CA ARG A 40 15.41 7.18 6.74
C ARG A 40 16.42 8.10 6.05
N MET A 41 16.16 8.53 4.82
CA MET A 41 17.05 9.44 4.10
C MET A 41 17.20 10.79 4.82
N LEU A 42 16.10 11.39 5.30
CA LEU A 42 16.14 12.72 5.93
C LEU A 42 16.89 12.74 7.28
N PHE A 43 16.94 11.61 8.00
CA PHE A 43 17.63 11.49 9.29
C PHE A 43 18.99 10.77 9.20
N GLU A 44 19.27 10.03 8.12
CA GLU A 44 20.59 9.46 7.86
C GLU A 44 21.53 10.50 7.23
N ASP A 45 21.02 11.46 6.44
CA ASP A 45 21.85 12.53 5.84
C ASP A 45 22.40 13.52 6.89
N GLU A 46 21.71 13.76 8.01
CA GLU A 46 22.17 14.67 9.08
C GLU A 46 23.21 14.03 10.02
N LEU A 47 23.26 12.70 10.11
CA LEU A 47 24.17 11.97 11.01
C LEU A 47 25.50 11.54 10.36
N VAL A 48 25.70 11.83 9.07
CA VAL A 48 26.90 11.40 8.31
C VAL A 48 28.00 12.47 8.28
N ASP A 49 27.79 13.67 8.81
CA ASP A 49 28.76 14.78 8.71
C ASP A 49 29.93 14.76 9.72
N THR A 50 30.35 13.61 10.28
CA THR A 50 31.56 13.60 11.14
C THR A 50 32.41 12.33 11.22
N SER A 51 32.21 11.30 10.39
CA SER A 51 33.05 10.08 10.55
C SER A 51 33.32 9.20 9.33
N THR A 52 32.99 9.61 8.10
CA THR A 52 33.33 8.77 6.92
C THR A 52 33.81 9.62 5.73
N GLU A 53 35.00 10.22 5.84
CA GLU A 53 35.84 10.56 4.68
C GLU A 53 36.84 9.45 4.32
N GLU A 54 36.84 8.31 5.02
CA GLU A 54 37.66 7.16 4.67
C GLU A 54 36.80 5.93 4.35
N LYS A 55 37.00 5.40 3.15
CA LYS A 55 36.50 4.13 2.59
C LYS A 55 35.14 4.19 1.88
N GLN A 56 35.13 4.54 0.59
CA GLN A 56 34.68 3.61 -0.47
C GLN A 56 34.97 4.14 -1.89
N CYS A 57 36.24 4.16 -2.30
CA CYS A 57 36.64 4.15 -3.72
C CYS A 57 38.05 3.56 -3.81
N THR A 58 38.20 2.31 -3.42
CA THR A 58 39.34 1.44 -3.73
C THR A 58 38.86 0.01 -3.52
N ASP A 59 38.47 -0.69 -4.60
CA ASP A 59 39.15 -1.90 -5.08
C ASP A 59 38.36 -2.50 -6.26
N THR A 60 39.05 -2.62 -7.40
CA THR A 60 38.74 -3.37 -8.64
C THR A 60 37.35 -3.32 -9.29
#